data_AF-A0A5B8U953-F1
#
_entry.id   AF-A0A5B8U953-F1
#
_cell.length_a   1.000
_cell.length_b   1.000
_cell.length_c   1.000
_cell.angle_alpha   90.00
_cell.angle_beta   90.00
_cell.angle_gamma   90.00
#
_symmetry.space_group_name_H-M   'P 1'
#
loop_
_entity.id
_entity.type
_entity.pdbx_description
1 polymer ?
#
loop_
_entity_poly.entity_id
_entity_poly.type
_entity_poly.pdbx_seq_one_letter_code
_entity_poly.pdbx_strand_id
1 'polypeptide(L)'
;MTIAVRRPAAAAARDHPRHLVLACAVLGLLLGPRAPAGAVVGVALLVALAAAGAGCVRPAALGLVLGAVVLVAAVAAQARTAALDRTRLTPELGRIVSGSVTLLTAVRTDAFGGRRAVASWRGERVLLRLPRWGTAATPPGIGDIVVVRGRLRAADRTARAARAHAVLAASHVRPSGRRRGGAAGLVDAIRRRAESSLDGGLPPAEAGLLRGMVLGEDEALPGDVADDFRAAGLSHLVR
;
A
#
# COMPACT_ATOMS: atom_id res chain seq x y z
N MET A 1 33.06 -29.42 20.99
CA MET A 1 32.81 -29.76 19.57
C MET A 1 32.08 -28.56 18.93
N THR A 2 32.82 -27.50 18.66
CA THR A 2 32.32 -26.23 18.11
C THR A 2 33.57 -25.48 17.62
N ILE A 3 33.48 -24.70 16.55
CA ILE A 3 34.57 -23.94 15.88
C ILE A 3 35.14 -24.65 14.63
N ALA A 4 34.41 -24.56 13.51
CA ALA A 4 35.00 -24.67 12.16
C ALA A 4 34.31 -23.79 11.08
N VAL A 5 33.19 -23.10 11.40
CA VAL A 5 32.38 -22.37 10.39
C VAL A 5 32.81 -20.89 10.22
N ARG A 6 33.72 -20.36 11.05
CA ARG A 6 34.07 -18.91 11.01
C ARG A 6 34.98 -18.47 9.84
N ARG A 7 35.76 -19.38 9.24
CA ARG A 7 36.72 -19.03 8.16
C ARG A 7 36.10 -18.72 6.78
N PRO A 8 35.07 -19.43 6.28
CA PRO A 8 34.56 -19.17 4.92
C PRO A 8 33.85 -17.82 4.77
N ALA A 9 33.10 -17.36 5.79
CA ALA A 9 32.36 -16.11 5.71
C ALA A 9 33.27 -14.87 5.65
N ALA A 10 34.37 -14.89 6.42
CA ALA A 10 35.35 -13.80 6.43
C ALA A 10 36.16 -13.71 5.13
N ALA A 11 36.39 -14.85 4.45
CA ALA A 11 37.03 -14.90 3.14
C ALA A 11 36.09 -14.39 2.04
N ALA A 12 34.85 -14.90 1.99
CA ALA A 12 33.84 -14.45 1.02
C ALA A 12 33.52 -12.95 1.12
N ALA A 13 33.59 -12.40 2.33
CA ALA A 13 33.46 -10.97 2.62
C ALA A 13 34.56 -10.11 1.96
N ARG A 14 35.81 -10.61 1.89
CA ARG A 14 36.92 -9.88 1.24
C ARG A 14 36.77 -9.87 -0.27
N ASP A 15 36.34 -10.98 -0.84
CA ASP A 15 36.26 -11.14 -2.30
C ASP A 15 35.10 -10.35 -2.90
N HIS A 16 34.10 -9.99 -2.09
CA HIS A 16 32.85 -9.38 -2.57
C HIS A 16 32.41 -8.14 -1.74
N PRO A 17 33.22 -7.07 -1.66
CA PRO A 17 32.92 -5.91 -0.80
C PRO A 17 31.61 -5.21 -1.17
N ARG A 18 31.23 -5.22 -2.46
CA ARG A 18 29.97 -4.65 -2.94
C ARG A 18 28.73 -5.36 -2.37
N HIS A 19 28.80 -6.68 -2.21
CA HIS A 19 27.69 -7.48 -1.68
C HIS A 19 27.48 -7.22 -0.19
N LEU A 20 28.55 -6.97 0.58
CA LEU A 20 28.45 -6.59 1.99
C LEU A 20 27.79 -5.23 2.17
N VAL A 21 28.21 -4.23 1.39
CA VAL A 21 27.61 -2.89 1.42
C VAL A 21 26.12 -2.97 1.06
N LEU A 22 25.78 -3.74 0.01
CA LEU A 22 24.39 -3.97 -0.39
C LEU A 22 23.59 -4.67 0.72
N ALA A 23 24.14 -5.73 1.32
CA ALA A 23 23.48 -6.43 2.42
C ALA A 23 23.24 -5.52 3.64
N CYS A 24 24.22 -4.68 3.99
CA CYS A 24 24.08 -3.69 5.06
C CYS A 24 23.00 -2.63 4.73
N ALA A 25 22.97 -2.16 3.49
CA ALA A 25 21.95 -1.22 3.04
C ALA A 25 20.55 -1.84 3.09
N VAL A 26 20.38 -3.07 2.59
CA VAL A 26 19.11 -3.82 2.67
C VAL A 26 18.68 -4.04 4.12
N LEU A 27 19.62 -4.41 4.99
CA LEU A 27 19.36 -4.59 6.43
C LEU A 27 18.86 -3.29 7.07
N GLY A 28 19.51 -2.15 6.78
CA GLY A 28 19.06 -0.84 7.24
C GLY A 28 17.67 -0.47 6.73
N LEU A 29 17.40 -0.66 5.43
CA LEU A 29 16.10 -0.41 4.81
C LEU A 29 14.96 -1.25 5.44
N LEU A 30 15.25 -2.50 5.81
CA LEU A 30 14.27 -3.40 6.43
C LEU A 30 13.97 -3.04 7.89
N LEU A 31 15.02 -2.68 8.65
CA LEU A 31 14.92 -2.37 10.08
C LEU A 31 14.33 -1.00 10.37
N GLY A 32 14.65 0.01 9.56
CA GLY A 32 14.25 1.41 9.80
C GLY A 32 12.78 1.60 10.20
N PRO A 33 11.79 1.14 9.42
CA PRO A 33 10.37 1.31 9.74
C PRO A 33 9.80 0.26 10.71
N ARG A 34 10.56 -0.78 11.08
CA ARG A 34 10.05 -1.94 11.85
C ARG A 34 10.60 -2.04 13.26
N ALA A 35 11.77 -1.48 13.52
CA ALA A 35 12.48 -1.62 14.78
C ALA A 35 12.55 -0.29 15.53
N PRO A 36 12.55 -0.29 16.88
CA PRO A 36 12.83 0.92 17.64
C PRO A 36 14.26 1.42 17.36
N ALA A 37 14.49 2.73 17.47
CA ALA A 37 15.76 3.35 17.12
C ALA A 37 16.97 2.69 17.82
N GLY A 38 16.82 2.29 19.09
CA GLY A 38 17.87 1.59 19.84
C GLY A 38 18.28 0.24 19.24
N ALA A 39 17.33 -0.52 18.67
CA ALA A 39 17.63 -1.79 18.03
C ALA A 39 18.39 -1.60 16.70
N VAL A 40 18.06 -0.56 15.94
CA VAL A 40 18.78 -0.20 14.71
C VAL A 40 20.23 0.17 15.03
N VAL A 41 20.45 0.98 16.07
CA VAL A 41 21.79 1.35 16.54
C VAL A 41 22.56 0.12 17.02
N GLY A 42 21.92 -0.78 17.78
CA GLY A 42 22.52 -2.03 18.22
C GLY A 42 22.98 -2.91 17.06
N VAL A 43 22.15 -3.07 16.02
CA VAL A 43 22.52 -3.83 14.82
C VAL A 43 23.66 -3.18 14.05
N ALA A 44 23.63 -1.86 13.88
CA ALA A 44 24.73 -1.14 13.23
C ALA A 44 26.06 -1.30 13.99
N LEU A 45 26.03 -1.26 15.32
CA LEU A 45 27.20 -1.49 16.17
C LEU A 45 27.71 -2.94 16.06
N LEU A 46 26.81 -3.92 16.06
CA LEU A 46 27.18 -5.33 15.86
C LEU A 46 27.84 -5.57 14.50
N VAL A 47 27.31 -4.97 13.43
CA VAL A 47 27.92 -5.02 12.09
C VAL A 47 29.31 -4.40 12.10
N ALA A 48 29.47 -3.23 12.74
CA ALA A 48 30.76 -2.55 12.84
C ALA A 48 31.80 -3.38 13.63
N LEU A 49 31.41 -3.93 14.78
CA LEU A 49 32.27 -4.76 15.63
C LEU A 49 32.62 -6.10 14.96
N ALA A 50 31.67 -6.73 14.28
CA ALA A 50 31.90 -7.97 13.54
C ALA A 50 32.89 -7.76 12.38
N ALA A 51 32.76 -6.65 11.65
CA ALA A 51 33.68 -6.29 10.58
C ALA A 51 35.08 -5.96 11.10
N ALA A 52 35.19 -5.28 12.25
CA ALA A 52 36.47 -4.97 12.88
C ALA A 52 37.16 -6.22 13.45
N GLY A 53 36.41 -7.12 14.07
CA GLY A 53 36.92 -8.36 14.68
C GLY A 53 37.29 -9.47 13.67
N ALA A 54 36.80 -9.39 12.41
CA ALA A 54 37.12 -10.38 11.38
C ALA A 54 38.55 -10.25 10.81
N GLY A 55 39.32 -9.22 11.18
CA GLY A 55 40.73 -9.06 10.78
C GLY A 55 40.94 -8.95 9.26
N CYS A 56 39.95 -8.48 8.51
CA CYS A 56 39.92 -8.58 7.05
C CYS A 56 40.55 -7.43 6.26
N VAL A 57 40.74 -6.23 6.84
CA VAL A 57 41.41 -5.07 6.22
C VAL A 57 41.69 -4.03 7.32
N ARG A 58 42.42 -2.92 7.04
CA ARG A 58 42.72 -1.85 8.04
C ARG A 58 41.45 -1.47 8.86
N PRO A 59 41.41 -1.70 10.19
CA PRO A 59 40.33 -2.54 10.76
C PRO A 59 39.12 -1.81 11.32
N ALA A 60 39.27 -0.55 11.72
CA ALA A 60 38.17 0.20 12.32
C ALA A 60 37.34 0.96 11.28
N ALA A 61 38.00 1.58 10.29
CA ALA A 61 37.35 2.47 9.33
C ALA A 61 36.27 1.76 8.50
N LEU A 62 36.54 0.53 8.03
CA LEU A 62 35.58 -0.20 7.21
C LEU A 62 34.37 -0.69 8.02
N GLY A 63 34.57 -1.12 9.26
CA GLY A 63 33.46 -1.46 10.16
C GLY A 63 32.57 -0.25 10.45
N LEU A 64 33.18 0.92 10.68
CA LEU A 64 32.45 2.18 10.83
C LEU A 64 31.67 2.55 9.57
N VAL A 65 32.25 2.39 8.38
CA VAL A 65 31.56 2.63 7.10
C VAL A 65 30.35 1.71 6.95
N LEU A 66 30.49 0.41 7.22
CA LEU A 66 29.36 -0.53 7.13
C LEU A 66 28.26 -0.22 8.14
N GLY A 67 28.61 0.09 9.40
CA GLY A 67 27.65 0.55 10.41
C GLY A 67 26.95 1.84 9.99
N ALA A 68 27.68 2.81 9.43
CA ALA A 68 27.11 4.04 8.89
C ALA A 68 26.15 3.78 7.72
N VAL A 69 26.46 2.83 6.82
CA VAL A 69 25.57 2.43 5.73
C VAL A 69 24.24 1.89 6.27
N VAL A 70 24.27 1.04 7.31
CA VAL A 70 23.04 0.53 7.97
C VAL A 70 22.21 1.70 8.53
N LEU A 71 22.84 2.63 9.25
CA LEU A 71 22.16 3.78 9.86
C LEU A 71 21.55 4.71 8.81
N VAL A 72 22.31 5.09 7.78
CA VAL A 72 21.83 5.97 6.70
C VAL A 72 20.67 5.32 5.95
N ALA A 73 20.77 4.03 5.63
CA ALA A 73 19.68 3.31 4.98
C ALA A 73 18.42 3.23 5.85
N ALA A 74 18.57 3.00 7.16
CA ALA A 74 17.45 2.99 8.10
C ALA A 74 16.77 4.37 8.23
N VAL A 75 17.56 5.44 8.37
CA VAL A 75 17.05 6.82 8.42
C VAL A 75 16.34 7.17 7.11
N ALA A 76 16.91 6.82 5.95
CA ALA A 76 16.29 7.06 4.65
C ALA A 76 14.94 6.32 4.51
N ALA A 77 14.88 5.05 4.95
CA ALA A 77 13.63 4.27 4.95
C ALA A 77 12.57 4.87 5.89
N GLN A 78 12.98 5.32 7.07
CA GLN A 78 12.08 5.94 8.04
C GLN A 78 11.57 7.30 7.53
N ALA A 79 12.45 8.14 6.98
CA ALA A 79 12.09 9.42 6.39
C ALA A 79 11.12 9.26 5.20
N ARG A 80 11.37 8.27 4.34
CA ARG A 80 10.48 7.94 3.22
C ARG A 80 9.10 7.47 3.72
N THR A 81 9.08 6.55 4.68
CA THR A 81 7.82 6.05 5.26
C THR A 81 7.04 7.18 5.92
N ALA A 82 7.71 8.01 6.74
CA ALA A 82 7.09 9.18 7.37
C ALA A 82 6.58 10.21 6.34
N ALA A 83 7.27 10.38 5.21
CA ALA A 83 6.80 11.25 4.13
C ALA A 83 5.56 10.67 3.42
N LEU A 84 5.46 9.35 3.26
CA LEU A 84 4.31 8.66 2.68
C LEU A 84 3.10 8.62 3.63
N ASP A 85 3.35 8.51 4.93
CA ASP A 85 2.33 8.45 5.98
C ASP A 85 1.85 9.84 6.41
N ARG A 86 2.55 10.91 6.00
CA ARG A 86 2.17 12.28 6.33
C ARG A 86 0.81 12.60 5.71
N THR A 87 -0.20 12.69 6.58
CA THR A 87 -1.56 13.08 6.23
C THR A 87 -1.90 14.44 6.85
N ARG A 88 -2.56 15.30 6.07
CA ARG A 88 -3.16 16.56 6.53
C ARG A 88 -4.56 16.33 7.12
N LEU A 89 -5.05 15.09 7.12
CA LEU A 89 -6.38 14.73 7.62
C LEU A 89 -6.43 14.54 9.13
N THR A 90 -5.28 14.43 9.81
CA THR A 90 -5.18 14.23 11.26
C THR A 90 -6.08 15.16 12.09
N PRO A 91 -6.16 16.48 11.81
CA PRO A 91 -7.03 17.40 12.58
C PRO A 91 -8.53 17.12 12.40
N GLU A 92 -8.91 16.47 11.32
CA GLU A 92 -10.31 16.16 10.97
C GLU A 92 -10.75 14.77 11.40
N LEU A 93 -9.81 13.92 11.85
CA LEU A 93 -10.13 12.58 12.34
C LEU A 93 -11.10 12.65 13.53
N GLY A 94 -12.14 11.83 13.49
CA GLY A 94 -13.23 11.80 14.46
C GLY A 94 -14.35 12.81 14.19
N ARG A 95 -14.12 13.83 13.36
CA ARG A 95 -15.12 14.88 13.07
C ARG A 95 -16.09 14.47 11.96
N ILE A 96 -17.25 15.13 11.95
CA ILE A 96 -18.17 15.10 10.82
C ILE A 96 -17.68 16.11 9.80
N VAL A 97 -17.42 15.66 8.58
CA VAL A 97 -16.95 16.46 7.46
C VAL A 97 -18.00 16.49 6.35
N SER A 98 -18.04 17.58 5.60
CA SER A 98 -18.90 17.72 4.42
C SER A 98 -18.17 18.46 3.31
N GLY A 99 -18.29 17.96 2.07
CA GLY A 99 -17.59 18.54 0.92
C GLY A 99 -17.58 17.61 -0.29
N SER A 100 -16.76 17.95 -1.28
CA SER A 100 -16.63 17.15 -2.51
C SER A 100 -15.46 16.18 -2.42
N VAL A 101 -15.70 14.92 -2.81
CA VAL A 101 -14.66 13.93 -3.07
C VAL A 101 -14.64 13.56 -4.54
N THR A 102 -13.47 13.23 -5.09
CA THR A 102 -13.34 12.63 -6.43
C THR A 102 -13.20 11.12 -6.29
N LEU A 103 -14.01 10.34 -6.99
CA LEU A 103 -13.84 8.88 -7.00
C LEU A 103 -12.60 8.50 -7.82
N LEU A 104 -11.71 7.73 -7.22
CA LEU A 104 -10.49 7.22 -7.87
C LEU A 104 -10.67 5.77 -8.35
N THR A 105 -11.61 5.05 -7.76
CA THR A 105 -12.03 3.71 -8.16
C THR A 105 -13.54 3.66 -8.29
N ALA A 106 -14.04 2.69 -9.05
CA ALA A 106 -15.47 2.42 -9.13
C ALA A 106 -16.02 2.04 -7.74
N VAL A 107 -17.30 2.32 -7.52
CA VAL A 107 -17.99 1.86 -6.30
C VAL A 107 -18.17 0.35 -6.39
N ARG A 108 -17.66 -0.37 -5.40
CA ARG A 108 -17.75 -1.83 -5.30
C ARG A 108 -18.49 -2.24 -4.04
N THR A 109 -19.14 -3.39 -4.08
CA THR A 109 -19.72 -4.05 -2.91
C THR A 109 -18.64 -4.79 -2.13
N ASP A 110 -18.68 -4.75 -0.81
CA ASP A 110 -17.83 -5.59 0.05
C ASP A 110 -18.52 -6.92 0.38
N ALA A 111 -17.77 -7.86 0.96
CA ALA A 111 -18.27 -9.18 1.36
C ALA A 111 -19.43 -9.13 2.38
N PHE A 112 -19.64 -7.99 3.03
CA PHE A 112 -20.73 -7.78 3.98
C PHE A 112 -21.88 -6.99 3.34
N GLY A 113 -21.92 -6.81 2.03
CA GLY A 113 -22.96 -6.04 1.34
C GLY A 113 -22.92 -4.53 1.63
N GLY A 114 -21.85 -4.03 2.23
CA GLY A 114 -21.51 -2.61 2.23
C GLY A 114 -21.00 -2.17 0.87
N ARG A 115 -20.92 -0.86 0.62
CA ARG A 115 -20.33 -0.31 -0.61
C ARG A 115 -19.15 0.58 -0.27
N ARG A 116 -18.07 0.42 -1.02
CA ARG A 116 -16.81 1.12 -0.82
C ARG A 116 -16.21 1.60 -2.13
N ALA A 117 -15.48 2.71 -2.06
CA ALA A 117 -14.68 3.22 -3.16
C ALA A 117 -13.46 3.94 -2.58
N VAL A 118 -12.34 3.94 -3.29
CA VAL A 118 -11.24 4.85 -2.98
C VAL A 118 -11.58 6.20 -3.61
N ALA A 119 -11.50 7.26 -2.81
CA ALA A 119 -11.77 8.61 -3.24
C ALA A 119 -10.62 9.56 -2.84
N SER A 120 -10.53 10.69 -3.52
CA SER A 120 -9.65 11.79 -3.15
C SER A 120 -10.44 12.84 -2.38
N TRP A 121 -10.02 13.12 -1.15
CA TRP A 121 -10.53 14.19 -0.30
C TRP A 121 -9.39 15.17 -0.04
N ARG A 122 -9.54 16.44 -0.46
CA ARG A 122 -8.49 17.47 -0.31
C ARG A 122 -7.11 17.05 -0.84
N GLY A 123 -7.09 16.23 -1.90
CA GLY A 123 -5.86 15.71 -2.49
C GLY A 123 -5.32 14.43 -1.85
N GLU A 124 -5.90 13.95 -0.75
CA GLU A 124 -5.48 12.73 -0.08
C GLU A 124 -6.41 11.55 -0.36
N ARG A 125 -5.87 10.34 -0.34
CA ARG A 125 -6.63 9.12 -0.60
C ARG A 125 -7.41 8.73 0.65
N VAL A 126 -8.72 8.59 0.53
CA VAL A 126 -9.60 8.14 1.58
C VAL A 126 -10.44 6.95 1.10
N LEU A 127 -10.67 5.99 1.98
CA LEU A 127 -11.61 4.90 1.73
C LEU A 127 -13.02 5.40 2.04
N LEU A 128 -13.79 5.69 1.01
CA LEU A 128 -15.19 6.09 1.13
C LEU A 128 -16.04 4.84 1.40
N ARG A 129 -16.73 4.81 2.54
CA ARG A 129 -17.76 3.81 2.84
C ARG A 129 -19.13 4.46 2.67
N LEU A 130 -19.92 3.90 1.76
CA LEU A 130 -21.25 4.39 1.44
C LEU A 130 -22.29 3.72 2.35
N PRO A 131 -23.37 4.43 2.71
CA PRO A 131 -24.49 3.81 3.41
C PRO A 131 -25.13 2.73 2.53
N ARG A 132 -25.62 1.65 3.16
CA ARG A 132 -26.36 0.59 2.45
C ARG A 132 -27.64 1.12 1.78
N TRP A 133 -28.26 2.11 2.41
CA TRP A 133 -29.49 2.76 1.98
C TRP A 133 -29.20 4.10 1.31
N GLY A 134 -29.79 4.34 0.13
CA GLY A 134 -29.79 5.66 -0.50
C GLY A 134 -28.69 5.92 -1.54
N THR A 135 -28.70 5.17 -2.65
CA THR A 135 -27.94 5.57 -3.85
C THR A 135 -28.86 5.83 -5.02
N ALA A 136 -28.43 6.78 -5.87
CA ALA A 136 -28.99 6.99 -7.19
C ALA A 136 -29.07 5.67 -7.98
N ALA A 137 -30.03 5.57 -8.90
CA ALA A 137 -30.26 4.42 -9.76
C ALA A 137 -28.98 3.98 -10.53
N THR A 138 -28.04 4.91 -10.75
CA THR A 138 -26.73 4.64 -11.33
C THR A 138 -25.64 4.98 -10.33
N PRO A 139 -24.76 4.03 -9.94
CA PRO A 139 -23.64 4.32 -9.08
C PRO A 139 -22.64 5.26 -9.78
N PRO A 140 -22.07 6.23 -9.06
CA PRO A 140 -21.05 7.11 -9.61
C PRO A 140 -19.79 6.33 -9.99
N GLY A 141 -19.20 6.68 -11.12
CA GLY A 141 -18.05 6.01 -11.72
C GLY A 141 -16.71 6.68 -11.40
N ILE A 142 -15.63 6.10 -11.92
CA ILE A 142 -14.27 6.64 -11.77
C ILE A 142 -14.20 8.05 -12.33
N GLY A 143 -13.57 8.96 -11.59
CA GLY A 143 -13.41 10.37 -11.96
C GLY A 143 -14.64 11.24 -11.66
N ASP A 144 -15.76 10.66 -11.24
CA ASP A 144 -16.93 11.43 -10.81
C ASP A 144 -16.64 12.17 -9.50
N ILE A 145 -17.16 13.39 -9.41
CA ILE A 145 -17.11 14.18 -8.19
C ILE A 145 -18.45 13.96 -7.47
N VAL A 146 -18.39 13.57 -6.20
CA VAL A 146 -19.58 13.38 -5.37
C VAL A 146 -19.50 14.24 -4.13
N VAL A 147 -20.64 14.82 -3.74
CA VAL A 147 -20.76 15.57 -2.50
C VAL A 147 -21.08 14.58 -1.39
N VAL A 148 -20.27 14.58 -0.36
CA VAL A 148 -20.37 13.63 0.76
C VAL A 148 -20.50 14.39 2.07
N ARG A 149 -21.28 13.82 2.98
CA ARG A 149 -21.30 14.18 4.39
C ARG A 149 -21.11 12.91 5.19
N GLY A 150 -20.20 12.91 6.14
CA GLY A 150 -19.85 11.71 6.87
C GLY A 150 -18.85 11.95 7.97
N ARG A 151 -18.53 10.90 8.71
CA ARG A 151 -17.49 10.93 9.75
C ARG A 151 -16.17 10.47 9.17
N LEU A 152 -15.12 11.29 9.33
CA LEU A 152 -13.76 10.90 8.99
C LEU A 152 -13.16 10.11 10.15
N ARG A 153 -12.55 8.97 9.87
CA ARG A 153 -11.94 8.07 10.85
C ARG A 153 -10.52 7.71 10.41
N ALA A 154 -9.69 7.35 11.38
CA ALA A 154 -8.34 6.86 11.09
C ALA A 154 -8.39 5.65 10.13
N ALA A 155 -7.35 5.50 9.32
CA ALA A 155 -7.23 4.35 8.43
C ALA A 155 -7.25 3.04 9.21
N ASP A 156 -8.22 2.18 8.91
CA ASP A 156 -8.24 0.79 9.36
C ASP A 156 -7.43 -0.12 8.40
N ARG A 157 -7.43 -1.44 8.66
CA ARG A 157 -6.68 -2.39 7.82
C ARG A 157 -7.11 -2.33 6.35
N THR A 158 -8.41 -2.17 6.08
CA THR A 158 -8.93 -2.09 4.70
C THR A 158 -8.51 -0.81 4.01
N ALA A 159 -8.52 0.33 4.71
CA ALA A 159 -8.02 1.59 4.17
C ALA A 159 -6.52 1.51 3.86
N ARG A 160 -5.72 0.91 4.76
CA ARG A 160 -4.28 0.75 4.54
C ARG A 160 -3.96 -0.17 3.36
N ALA A 161 -4.71 -1.27 3.21
CA ALA A 161 -4.58 -2.16 2.05
C ALA A 161 -4.84 -1.39 0.73
N ALA A 162 -5.85 -0.51 0.72
CA ALA A 162 -6.17 0.37 -0.39
C ALA A 162 -5.23 1.60 -0.52
N ARG A 163 -4.16 1.69 0.29
CA ARG A 163 -3.25 2.85 0.41
C ARG A 163 -3.99 4.17 0.62
N ALA A 164 -5.03 4.13 1.44
CA ALA A 164 -5.81 5.28 1.88
C ALA A 164 -5.39 5.70 3.29
N HIS A 165 -5.30 7.01 3.50
CA HIS A 165 -4.86 7.64 4.75
C HIS A 165 -5.95 7.73 5.81
N ALA A 166 -7.23 7.63 5.40
CA ALA A 166 -8.37 7.67 6.31
C ALA A 166 -9.57 6.89 5.74
N VAL A 167 -10.55 6.62 6.60
CA VAL A 167 -11.87 6.12 6.21
C VAL A 167 -12.89 7.25 6.30
N LEU A 168 -13.61 7.52 5.22
CA LEU A 168 -14.74 8.43 5.23
C LEU A 168 -16.04 7.63 5.25
N ALA A 169 -16.62 7.48 6.44
CA ALA A 169 -17.91 6.84 6.62
C ALA A 169 -19.03 7.83 6.26
N ALA A 170 -19.49 7.78 5.01
CA ALA A 170 -20.53 8.67 4.52
C ALA A 170 -21.88 8.30 5.14
N SER A 171 -22.58 9.31 5.65
CA SER A 171 -24.00 9.21 6.00
C SER A 171 -24.88 9.69 4.85
N HIS A 172 -24.38 10.62 4.02
CA HIS A 172 -25.05 11.08 2.82
C HIS A 172 -24.06 11.19 1.66
N VAL A 173 -24.49 10.76 0.48
CA VAL A 173 -23.76 10.89 -0.78
C VAL A 173 -24.72 11.41 -1.84
N ARG A 174 -24.34 12.49 -2.52
CA ARG A 174 -25.10 13.05 -3.63
C ARG A 174 -24.20 13.20 -4.86
N PRO A 175 -24.64 12.78 -6.06
CA PRO A 175 -23.91 13.08 -7.28
C PRO A 175 -23.81 14.59 -7.47
N SER A 176 -22.62 15.11 -7.76
CA SER A 176 -22.46 16.53 -8.09
C SER A 176 -22.76 16.85 -9.55
N GLY A 177 -22.87 15.82 -10.41
CA GLY A 177 -22.94 15.96 -11.87
C GLY A 177 -21.61 16.35 -12.52
N ARG A 178 -20.56 16.62 -11.74
CA ARG A 178 -19.24 17.03 -12.23
C ARG A 178 -18.29 15.85 -12.31
N ARG A 179 -17.28 16.01 -13.17
CA ARG A 179 -16.18 15.07 -13.35
C ARG A 179 -14.84 15.77 -13.24
N ARG A 180 -13.81 15.00 -12.90
CA ARG A 180 -12.42 15.44 -12.97
C ARG A 180 -12.05 15.73 -14.44
N GLY A 181 -11.49 16.91 -14.68
CA GLY A 181 -11.03 17.35 -16.00
C GLY A 181 -9.52 17.17 -16.22
N GLY A 182 -9.03 17.68 -17.35
CA GLY A 182 -7.61 17.67 -17.71
C GLY A 182 -7.05 16.29 -18.06
N ALA A 183 -5.72 16.15 -18.01
CA ALA A 183 -5.04 14.89 -18.33
C ALA A 183 -5.50 13.72 -17.44
N ALA A 184 -5.78 13.99 -16.16
CA ALA A 184 -6.32 12.99 -15.26
C ALA A 184 -7.72 12.52 -15.69
N GLY A 185 -8.59 13.44 -16.14
CA GLY A 185 -9.90 13.10 -16.69
C GLY A 185 -9.83 12.26 -17.98
N LEU A 186 -8.80 12.47 -18.80
CA LEU A 186 -8.53 11.63 -19.98
C LEU A 186 -8.16 10.20 -19.57
N VAL A 187 -7.26 10.05 -18.59
CA VAL A 187 -6.90 8.74 -18.04
C VAL A 187 -8.13 8.04 -17.45
N ASP A 188 -8.96 8.77 -16.69
CA ASP A 188 -10.20 8.23 -16.15
C ASP A 188 -11.16 7.79 -17.28
N ALA A 189 -11.19 8.50 -18.41
CA ALA A 189 -11.99 8.12 -19.58
C ALA A 189 -11.50 6.85 -20.26
N ILE A 190 -10.19 6.68 -20.41
CA ILE A 190 -9.58 5.46 -20.93
C ILE A 190 -9.93 4.28 -20.02
N ARG A 191 -9.79 4.46 -18.70
CA ARG A 191 -10.13 3.41 -17.72
C ARG A 191 -11.60 3.01 -17.77
N ARG A 192 -12.51 3.99 -17.77
CA ARG A 192 -13.96 3.72 -17.91
C ARG A 192 -14.29 3.00 -19.21
N ARG A 193 -13.64 3.37 -20.31
CA ARG A 193 -13.82 2.70 -21.60
C ARG A 193 -13.36 1.24 -21.52
N ALA A 194 -12.19 0.99 -20.95
CA ALA A 194 -11.67 -0.37 -20.75
C ALA A 194 -12.62 -1.21 -19.87
N GLU A 195 -13.11 -0.66 -18.77
CA GLU A 195 -14.12 -1.33 -17.92
C GLU A 195 -15.40 -1.63 -18.72
N SER A 196 -15.94 -0.65 -19.46
CA SER A 196 -17.16 -0.86 -20.26
C SER A 196 -17.00 -1.88 -21.38
N SER A 197 -15.80 -1.99 -21.98
CA SER A 197 -15.54 -2.99 -23.02
C SER A 197 -15.45 -4.41 -22.47
N LEU A 198 -14.97 -4.57 -21.24
CA LEU A 198 -14.92 -5.88 -20.58
C LEU A 198 -16.32 -6.36 -20.17
N ASP A 199 -17.21 -5.42 -19.83
CA ASP A 199 -18.58 -5.73 -19.42
C ASP A 199 -19.50 -6.04 -20.61
N GLY A 200 -19.17 -5.54 -21.81
CA GLY A 200 -20.02 -5.64 -22.99
C GLY A 200 -19.96 -6.97 -23.75
N GLY A 201 -19.02 -7.86 -23.42
CA GLY A 201 -18.75 -9.08 -24.21
C GLY A 201 -18.59 -10.38 -23.45
N LEU A 202 -18.65 -10.34 -22.11
CA LEU A 202 -18.38 -11.50 -21.27
C LEU A 202 -19.45 -11.66 -20.17
N PRO A 203 -19.83 -12.90 -19.83
CA PRO A 203 -20.53 -13.22 -18.59
C PRO A 203 -19.90 -12.53 -17.36
N PRO A 204 -20.70 -12.11 -16.35
CA PRO A 204 -20.22 -11.33 -15.20
C PRO A 204 -19.03 -11.95 -14.44
N ALA A 205 -18.99 -13.28 -14.35
CA ALA A 205 -17.91 -14.05 -13.74
C ALA A 205 -16.59 -13.91 -14.49
N GLU A 206 -16.62 -14.09 -15.81
CA GLU A 206 -15.46 -14.02 -16.69
C GLU A 206 -14.94 -12.60 -16.82
N ALA A 207 -15.84 -11.61 -16.87
CA ALA A 207 -15.49 -10.19 -16.82
C ALA A 207 -14.79 -9.82 -15.50
N GLY A 208 -15.28 -10.34 -14.37
CA GLY A 208 -14.65 -10.16 -13.05
C GLY A 208 -13.25 -10.73 -12.98
N LEU A 209 -13.05 -11.95 -13.49
CA LEU A 209 -11.75 -12.61 -13.55
C LEU A 209 -10.76 -11.87 -14.47
N LEU A 210 -11.20 -11.44 -15.66
CA LEU A 210 -10.38 -10.66 -16.59
C LEU A 210 -10.01 -9.29 -16.03
N ARG A 211 -10.92 -8.62 -15.30
CA ARG A 211 -10.58 -7.39 -14.56
C ARG A 211 -9.54 -7.66 -13.47
N GLY A 212 -9.63 -8.77 -12.75
CA GLY A 212 -8.59 -9.22 -11.83
C GLY A 212 -7.23 -9.38 -12.51
N MET A 213 -7.16 -10.13 -13.60
CA MET A 213 -5.90 -10.43 -14.30
C MET A 213 -5.29 -9.23 -15.04
N VAL A 214 -6.11 -8.42 -15.71
CA VAL A 214 -5.63 -7.33 -16.58
C VAL A 214 -5.49 -6.02 -15.82
N LEU A 215 -6.37 -5.75 -14.86
CA LEU A 215 -6.42 -4.48 -14.13
C LEU A 215 -5.92 -4.60 -12.68
N GLY A 216 -5.63 -5.81 -12.19
CA GLY A 216 -5.27 -6.06 -10.80
C GLY A 216 -6.45 -5.80 -9.84
N GLU A 217 -7.68 -6.05 -10.30
CA GLU A 217 -8.91 -5.83 -9.54
C GLU A 217 -9.45 -7.14 -8.94
N ASP A 218 -8.83 -7.60 -7.86
CA ASP A 218 -9.10 -8.90 -7.22
C ASP A 218 -10.50 -8.98 -6.57
N GLU A 219 -11.07 -7.81 -6.26
CA GLU A 219 -12.29 -7.63 -5.47
C GLU A 219 -13.57 -7.65 -6.33
N ALA A 220 -13.43 -7.86 -7.66
CA ALA A 220 -14.53 -7.88 -8.61
C ALA A 220 -15.07 -9.30 -8.91
N LEU A 221 -14.50 -10.35 -8.30
CA LEU A 221 -15.00 -11.72 -8.46
C LEU A 221 -16.40 -11.87 -7.83
N PRO A 222 -17.39 -12.41 -8.55
CA PRO A 222 -18.66 -12.83 -7.98
C PRO A 222 -18.46 -13.84 -6.83
N GLY A 223 -19.34 -13.79 -5.83
CA GLY A 223 -19.19 -14.56 -4.59
C GLY A 223 -19.22 -16.07 -4.81
N ASP A 224 -20.06 -16.53 -5.73
CA ASP A 224 -20.14 -17.92 -6.22
C ASP A 224 -18.81 -18.38 -6.83
N VAL A 225 -18.19 -17.55 -7.67
CA VAL A 225 -16.88 -17.86 -8.26
C VAL A 225 -15.78 -17.89 -7.19
N ALA A 226 -15.81 -16.96 -6.23
CA ALA A 226 -14.86 -16.95 -5.12
C ALA A 226 -15.03 -18.18 -4.19
N ASP A 227 -16.26 -18.68 -4.07
CA ASP A 227 -16.59 -19.91 -3.33
C ASP A 227 -16.09 -21.14 -4.10
N ASP A 228 -16.22 -21.18 -5.43
CA ASP A 228 -15.69 -22.23 -6.31
C ASP A 228 -14.16 -22.30 -6.26
N PHE A 229 -13.47 -21.15 -6.30
CA PHE A 229 -12.00 -21.11 -6.11
C PHE A 229 -11.60 -21.57 -4.70
N ARG A 230 -12.42 -21.29 -3.67
CA ARG A 230 -12.20 -21.81 -2.31
C ARG A 230 -12.42 -23.31 -2.26
N ALA A 231 -13.45 -23.83 -2.91
CA ALA A 231 -13.75 -25.26 -3.01
C ALA A 231 -12.66 -26.02 -3.78
N ALA A 232 -12.06 -25.39 -4.80
CA ALA A 232 -10.94 -25.94 -5.57
C ALA A 232 -9.57 -25.85 -4.86
N GLY A 233 -9.51 -25.36 -3.61
CA GLY A 233 -8.26 -25.22 -2.85
C GLY A 233 -7.38 -24.05 -3.30
N LEU A 234 -7.89 -23.17 -4.17
CA LEU A 234 -7.21 -22.01 -4.73
C LEU A 234 -7.50 -20.73 -3.92
N SER A 235 -7.84 -20.87 -2.64
CA SER A 235 -8.18 -19.75 -1.74
C SER A 235 -7.08 -18.70 -1.58
N HIS A 236 -5.83 -19.04 -1.92
CA HIS A 236 -4.70 -18.12 -1.90
C HIS A 236 -4.69 -17.11 -3.05
N LEU A 237 -5.52 -17.32 -4.09
CA LEU A 237 -5.65 -16.43 -5.25
C LEU A 237 -6.79 -15.40 -5.13
N VAL A 238 -7.68 -15.54 -4.14
CA VAL A 238 -8.92 -14.73 -4.02
C VAL A 238 -8.95 -13.95 -2.69
N ARG A 239 -7.84 -13.29 -2.34
CA ARG A 239 -7.63 -12.74 -1.00
C ARG A 239 -7.99 -11.27 -0.84
#